data_AF-A0A4Q2KNP3-F1
#
_entry.id   AF-A0A4Q2KNP3-F1
#
_cell.length_a   1.000
_cell.length_b   1.000
_cell.length_c   1.000
_cell.angle_alpha   90.00
_cell.angle_beta   90.00
_cell.angle_gamma   90.00
#
_symmetry.space_group_name_H-M   'P 1'
#
loop_
_entity.id
_entity.type
_entity.pdbx_description
1 polymer ?
#
loop_
_entity_poly.entity_id
_entity_poly.type
_entity_poly.pdbx_seq_one_letter_code
_entity_poly.pdbx_strand_id
1 'polypeptide(L)'
;MKLQTIGAVLATVIAFAPGNGMSPAAHAGPPTARDVVHCAVEVQATESRPTAEAAPAEPVCFDTRAEVDGYLQGALSADDGSRMSTASASTILGRVYTDANGGGSSLAFWGSSGCYGVTFGFASLPSGWNNTISSAGGSNGCWVTLYTETSYGGSRLNCTPWCGGIGTLNDRVKSLVFRPTGTFG
;
A
#
# COMPACT_ATOMS: atom_id res chain seq x y z
N MET A 1 72.84 12.48 -14.38
CA MET A 1 73.01 11.11 -14.91
C MET A 1 71.61 10.55 -15.12
N LYS A 2 70.94 10.67 -16.29
CA LYS A 2 71.17 9.97 -17.57
C LYS A 2 71.61 8.52 -17.42
N LEU A 3 70.68 7.59 -17.62
CA LEU A 3 70.93 6.26 -18.18
C LEU A 3 69.67 5.77 -18.91
N GLN A 4 69.77 5.66 -20.25
CA GLN A 4 68.87 4.95 -21.17
C GLN A 4 69.48 3.57 -21.46
N THR A 5 68.67 2.50 -21.50
CA THR A 5 68.90 1.27 -22.31
C THR A 5 67.60 0.45 -22.29
N ILE A 6 66.81 0.37 -23.38
CA ILE A 6 66.80 -0.60 -24.49
C ILE A 6 66.58 -2.06 -24.01
N GLY A 7 65.54 -2.73 -24.52
CA GLY A 7 65.54 -4.20 -24.54
C GLY A 7 64.21 -4.90 -24.83
N ALA A 8 64.10 -5.36 -26.08
CA ALA A 8 63.42 -6.59 -26.53
C ALA A 8 61.88 -6.69 -26.48
N VAL A 9 61.30 -6.52 -27.69
CA VAL A 9 60.02 -7.09 -28.12
C VAL A 9 60.14 -8.61 -28.15
N LEU A 10 59.33 -9.32 -27.37
CA LEU A 10 59.05 -10.75 -27.56
C LEU A 10 57.60 -10.89 -28.05
N ALA A 11 57.45 -11.33 -29.29
CA ALA A 11 56.17 -11.66 -29.89
C ALA A 11 55.75 -13.06 -29.43
N THR A 12 54.68 -13.12 -28.63
CA THR A 12 54.05 -14.39 -28.23
C THR A 12 52.81 -14.60 -29.10
N VAL A 13 52.88 -15.58 -30.00
CA VAL A 13 51.74 -16.04 -30.80
C VAL A 13 50.88 -16.94 -29.90
N ILE A 14 49.68 -16.48 -29.54
CA ILE A 14 48.70 -17.29 -28.80
C ILE A 14 47.68 -17.83 -29.81
N ALA A 15 47.61 -19.15 -29.88
CA ALA A 15 46.70 -19.91 -30.72
C ALA A 15 45.23 -19.70 -30.32
N PHE A 16 44.36 -19.42 -31.30
CA PHE A 16 42.91 -19.43 -31.15
C PHE A 16 42.39 -20.87 -31.11
N ALA A 17 41.77 -21.26 -29.99
CA ALA A 17 40.90 -22.43 -29.91
C ALA A 17 39.43 -21.95 -29.87
N PRO A 18 38.52 -22.47 -30.71
CA PRO A 18 37.09 -22.22 -30.57
C PRO A 18 36.51 -23.29 -29.62
N GLY A 19 36.06 -22.87 -28.43
CA GLY A 19 35.52 -23.83 -27.48
C GLY A 19 34.77 -23.19 -26.32
N ASN A 20 33.44 -23.36 -26.37
CA ASN A 20 32.45 -23.22 -25.30
C ASN A 20 31.96 -21.80 -25.00
N GLY A 21 30.70 -21.57 -25.38
CA GLY A 21 29.94 -20.37 -25.09
C GLY A 21 29.79 -20.14 -23.61
N MET A 22 30.42 -19.06 -23.15
CA MET A 22 30.10 -18.43 -21.87
C MET A 22 28.82 -17.61 -22.11
N SER A 23 27.69 -18.13 -21.65
CA SER A 23 26.48 -17.30 -21.48
C SER A 23 26.86 -16.09 -20.64
N PRO A 24 26.42 -14.86 -20.99
CA PRO A 24 26.53 -13.76 -20.04
C PRO A 24 25.72 -14.17 -18.81
N ALA A 25 26.37 -14.24 -17.65
CA ALA A 25 25.65 -14.19 -16.40
C ALA A 25 24.81 -12.92 -16.47
N ALA A 26 23.50 -13.09 -16.59
CA ALA A 26 22.56 -12.00 -16.42
C ALA A 26 22.93 -11.38 -15.07
N HIS A 27 23.43 -10.14 -15.13
CA HIS A 27 23.45 -9.27 -13.97
C HIS A 27 21.98 -9.16 -13.57
N ALA A 28 21.55 -10.01 -12.63
CA ALA A 28 20.40 -9.69 -11.82
C ALA A 28 20.81 -8.42 -11.09
N GLY A 29 20.43 -7.27 -11.67
CA GLY A 29 20.46 -6.02 -10.94
C GLY A 29 19.74 -6.24 -9.61
N PRO A 30 20.08 -5.46 -8.56
CA PRO A 30 19.27 -5.46 -7.35
C PRO A 30 17.80 -5.31 -7.78
N PRO A 31 16.85 -6.03 -7.13
CA PRO A 31 15.44 -5.90 -7.47
C PRO A 31 15.13 -4.42 -7.51
N THR A 32 14.75 -3.91 -8.69
CA THR A 32 14.24 -2.54 -8.82
C THR A 32 13.20 -2.41 -7.73
N ALA A 33 13.43 -1.48 -6.80
CA ALA A 33 12.50 -1.18 -5.73
C ALA A 33 11.11 -1.18 -6.35
N ARG A 34 10.19 -2.02 -5.86
CA ARG A 34 8.80 -1.92 -6.28
C ARG A 34 8.44 -0.46 -6.10
N ASP A 35 7.98 0.21 -7.15
CA ASP A 35 7.61 1.62 -7.05
C ASP A 35 6.61 1.73 -5.90
N VAL A 36 7.07 2.36 -4.82
CA VAL A 36 6.28 2.49 -3.59
C VAL A 36 5.21 3.53 -3.88
N VAL A 37 3.95 3.13 -3.78
CA VAL A 37 2.81 4.01 -4.08
C VAL A 37 1.98 4.27 -2.84
N HIS A 38 1.45 5.48 -2.76
CA HIS A 38 0.57 5.89 -1.66
C HIS A 38 -0.76 6.33 -2.23
N CYS A 39 -1.82 5.64 -1.85
CA CYS A 39 -3.15 5.85 -2.41
C CYS A 39 -4.18 6.22 -1.34
N ALA A 40 -5.27 6.86 -1.77
CA ALA A 40 -6.47 7.10 -0.99
C ALA A 40 -7.71 6.57 -1.70
N VAL A 41 -8.63 6.00 -0.93
CA VAL A 41 -9.92 5.51 -1.42
C VAL A 41 -11.04 5.90 -0.46
N GLU A 42 -12.15 6.36 -1.04
CA GLU A 42 -13.35 6.74 -0.30
C GLU A 42 -14.19 5.52 0.07
N VAL A 43 -14.89 5.60 1.21
CA VAL A 43 -15.97 4.69 1.57
C VAL A 43 -17.17 5.41 2.12
N GLN A 44 -18.32 4.87 1.76
CA GLN A 44 -19.59 5.31 2.27
C GLN A 44 -19.89 4.62 3.61
N ALA A 45 -20.45 5.39 4.54
CA ALA A 45 -20.93 4.85 5.81
C ALA A 45 -21.93 3.73 5.57
N THR A 46 -21.80 2.63 6.30
CA THR A 46 -22.75 1.52 6.22
C THR A 46 -23.67 1.59 7.44
N GLU A 47 -24.86 2.16 7.23
CA GLU A 47 -25.88 2.41 8.27
C GLU A 47 -26.33 1.12 8.97
N SER A 48 -26.20 -0.04 8.34
CA SER A 48 -26.62 -1.33 8.89
C SER A 48 -25.91 -2.47 8.20
N ARG A 49 -24.86 -3.02 8.85
CA ARG A 49 -24.03 -4.16 8.42
C ARG A 49 -23.45 -4.01 7.00
N PRO A 50 -22.12 -4.01 6.85
CA PRO A 50 -21.58 -3.82 5.52
C PRO A 50 -22.00 -4.95 4.58
N THR A 51 -22.71 -4.59 3.49
CA THR A 51 -23.19 -5.51 2.47
C THR A 51 -22.13 -5.72 1.40
N ALA A 52 -22.19 -6.87 0.72
CA ALA A 52 -21.14 -7.37 -0.17
C ALA A 52 -21.09 -6.71 -1.56
N GLU A 53 -22.01 -5.79 -1.88
CA GLU A 53 -22.41 -5.54 -3.27
C GLU A 53 -21.87 -4.26 -3.91
N ALA A 54 -21.15 -3.39 -3.19
CA ALA A 54 -20.51 -2.24 -3.80
C ALA A 54 -19.12 -2.61 -4.36
N ALA A 55 -18.91 -2.40 -5.66
CA ALA A 55 -17.57 -2.42 -6.24
C ALA A 55 -16.69 -1.39 -5.51
N PRO A 56 -15.44 -1.72 -5.16
CA PRO A 56 -14.57 -0.78 -4.47
C PRO A 56 -14.32 0.44 -5.35
N ALA A 57 -14.40 1.65 -4.76
CA ALA A 57 -14.00 2.88 -5.44
C ALA A 57 -12.55 2.76 -5.93
N GLU A 58 -12.28 3.36 -7.08
CA GLU A 58 -10.92 3.40 -7.63
C GLU A 58 -10.02 4.29 -6.76
N PRO A 59 -8.84 3.81 -6.35
CA PRO A 59 -7.96 4.56 -5.47
C PRO A 59 -7.19 5.62 -6.27
N VAL A 60 -7.04 6.82 -5.70
CA VAL A 60 -6.17 7.87 -6.25
C VAL A 60 -4.79 7.71 -5.64
N CYS A 61 -3.76 7.56 -6.46
CA CYS A 61 -2.40 7.22 -6.04
C CYS A 61 -1.38 8.32 -6.36
N PHE A 62 -0.37 8.42 -5.50
CA PHE A 62 0.72 9.39 -5.53
C PHE A 62 2.04 8.71 -5.16
N ASP A 63 3.15 9.41 -5.41
CA ASP A 63 4.51 8.91 -5.11
C ASP A 63 4.83 9.03 -3.61
N THR A 64 4.18 9.94 -2.88
CA THR A 64 4.45 10.17 -1.46
C THR A 64 3.19 10.21 -0.60
N ARG A 65 3.33 9.88 0.70
CA ARG A 65 2.24 10.01 1.68
C ARG A 65 1.79 11.46 1.88
N ALA A 66 2.73 12.39 1.80
CA ALA A 66 2.43 13.81 1.95
C ALA A 66 1.48 14.30 0.86
N GLU A 67 1.62 13.80 -0.37
CA GLU A 67 0.70 14.12 -1.46
C GLU A 67 -0.69 13.53 -1.23
N VAL A 68 -0.80 12.32 -0.69
CA VAL A 68 -2.10 11.76 -0.27
C VAL A 68 -2.75 12.67 0.79
N ASP A 69 -1.98 13.10 1.79
CA ASP A 69 -2.51 13.96 2.85
C ASP A 69 -2.90 15.35 2.31
N GLY A 70 -2.16 15.88 1.34
CA GLY A 70 -2.50 17.12 0.63
C GLY A 70 -3.75 16.97 -0.22
N TYR A 71 -3.92 15.85 -0.93
CA TYR A 71 -5.13 15.51 -1.68
C TYR A 71 -6.36 15.46 -0.76
N LEU A 72 -6.24 14.78 0.38
CA LEU A 72 -7.33 14.67 1.35
C LEU A 72 -7.65 16.02 2.01
N GLN A 73 -6.65 16.85 2.29
CA GLN A 73 -6.86 18.23 2.76
C GLN A 73 -7.50 19.13 1.69
N GLY A 74 -7.18 18.93 0.42
CA GLY A 74 -7.81 19.61 -0.70
C GLY A 74 -9.28 19.19 -0.87
N ALA A 75 -9.58 17.90 -0.75
CA ALA A 75 -10.95 17.39 -0.72
C ALA A 75 -11.75 17.96 0.47
N LEU A 76 -11.10 18.17 1.61
CA LEU A 76 -11.66 18.85 2.78
C LEU A 76 -11.89 20.35 2.59
N SER A 77 -11.20 20.99 1.64
CA SER A 77 -11.18 22.45 1.46
C SER A 77 -11.87 22.93 0.19
N ALA A 78 -12.27 22.05 -0.74
CA ALA A 78 -12.91 22.38 -2.02
C ALA A 78 -14.38 22.88 -1.89
N ASP A 79 -14.73 23.48 -0.76
CA ASP A 79 -15.98 24.17 -0.49
C ASP A 79 -15.87 25.65 -0.96
N ASP A 80 -15.49 25.88 -2.23
CA ASP A 80 -15.56 27.20 -2.84
C ASP A 80 -16.94 27.40 -3.51
N GLY A 81 -17.93 27.70 -2.66
CA GLY A 81 -18.93 28.73 -2.96
C GLY A 81 -20.03 28.49 -3.99
N SER A 82 -20.23 27.29 -4.55
CA SER A 82 -21.36 27.06 -5.49
C SER A 82 -21.84 25.62 -5.55
N ARG A 83 -22.49 25.15 -4.48
CA ARG A 83 -23.71 24.32 -4.49
C ARG A 83 -24.05 23.95 -3.05
N MET A 84 -25.32 24.14 -2.69
CA MET A 84 -25.94 23.53 -1.52
C MET A 84 -25.85 22.01 -1.68
N SER A 85 -24.80 21.41 -1.15
CA SER A 85 -24.60 19.97 -1.01
C SER A 85 -23.68 19.82 0.17
N THR A 86 -24.18 19.26 1.26
CA THR A 86 -23.45 18.98 2.50
C THR A 86 -22.17 18.21 2.18
N ALA A 87 -21.07 18.92 1.93
CA ALA A 87 -19.77 18.31 1.73
C ALA A 87 -19.36 17.71 3.07
N SER A 88 -19.43 16.38 3.13
CA SER A 88 -19.03 15.66 4.32
C SER A 88 -17.52 15.79 4.47
N ALA A 89 -17.04 16.20 5.64
CA ALA A 89 -15.62 16.35 5.89
C ALA A 89 -14.89 15.00 5.69
N SER A 90 -14.10 14.86 4.62
CA SER A 90 -13.26 13.71 4.31
C SER A 90 -12.31 13.36 5.46
N THR A 91 -12.72 12.41 6.31
CA THR A 91 -11.99 11.99 7.50
C THR A 91 -11.28 10.68 7.24
N ILE A 92 -9.98 10.62 7.52
CA ILE A 92 -9.20 9.37 7.42
C ILE A 92 -9.67 8.39 8.51
N LEU A 93 -10.16 7.23 8.08
CA LEU A 93 -10.58 6.13 8.95
C LEU A 93 -9.39 5.28 9.39
N GLY A 94 -8.38 5.18 8.54
CA GLY A 94 -7.18 4.41 8.80
C GLY A 94 -6.37 4.12 7.55
N ARG A 95 -5.31 3.33 7.71
CA ARG A 95 -4.38 2.95 6.64
C ARG A 95 -3.95 1.49 6.75
N VAL A 96 -3.73 0.88 5.59
CA VAL A 96 -3.05 -0.40 5.44
C VAL A 96 -1.76 -0.23 4.66
N TYR A 97 -0.83 -1.14 4.85
CA TYR A 97 0.52 -1.07 4.32
C TYR A 97 0.97 -2.42 3.79
N THR A 98 1.75 -2.37 2.71
CA THR A 98 2.28 -3.57 2.05
C THR A 98 3.47 -4.19 2.77
N ASP A 99 4.14 -3.45 3.66
CA ASP A 99 5.18 -4.00 4.52
C ASP A 99 4.79 -3.86 6.01
N ALA A 100 5.56 -4.53 6.87
CA ALA A 100 5.44 -4.42 8.32
C ALA A 100 5.76 -3.00 8.81
N ASN A 101 5.26 -2.67 10.00
CA ASN A 101 5.50 -1.44 10.76
C ASN A 101 5.20 -0.16 9.97
N GLY A 102 4.21 -0.21 9.07
CA GLY A 102 3.85 0.93 8.25
C GLY A 102 4.83 1.24 7.13
N GLY A 103 5.61 0.26 6.66
CA GLY A 103 6.49 0.38 5.50
C GLY A 103 5.80 0.19 4.16
N GLY A 104 6.55 0.37 3.07
CA GLY A 104 6.09 0.11 1.70
C GLY A 104 4.94 1.01 1.25
N SER A 105 4.25 0.55 0.21
CA SER A 105 3.05 1.18 -0.35
C SER A 105 1.95 1.24 0.69
N SER A 106 1.16 2.31 0.70
CA SER A 106 0.06 2.50 1.66
C SER A 106 -1.26 2.83 1.00
N LEU A 107 -2.37 2.29 1.52
CA LEU A 107 -3.72 2.65 1.12
C LEU A 107 -4.45 3.28 2.30
N ALA A 108 -4.84 4.54 2.13
CA ALA A 108 -5.62 5.32 3.08
C ALA A 108 -7.11 5.20 2.76
N PHE A 109 -7.88 4.95 3.81
CA PHE A 109 -9.32 4.88 3.71
C PHE A 109 -9.91 6.11 4.36
N TRP A 110 -10.83 6.77 3.67
CA TRP A 110 -11.48 7.98 4.18
C TRP A 110 -12.98 7.93 3.92
N GLY A 111 -13.75 8.65 4.72
CA GLY A 111 -15.19 8.73 4.59
C GLY A 111 -15.72 10.09 5.07
N SER A 112 -17.05 10.21 5.11
CA SER A 112 -17.77 11.42 5.51
C SER A 112 -17.53 11.86 6.97
N SER A 113 -17.05 10.96 7.81
CA SER A 113 -16.78 11.17 9.24
C SER A 113 -15.83 10.08 9.79
N GLY A 114 -15.40 10.20 11.04
CA GLY A 114 -14.71 9.12 11.77
C GLY A 114 -15.67 8.06 12.32
N CYS A 115 -15.16 7.04 13.01
CA CYS A 115 -15.99 5.96 13.55
C CYS A 115 -16.63 6.29 14.90
N TYR A 116 -17.35 7.40 15.02
CA TYR A 116 -18.05 7.78 16.26
C TYR A 116 -19.48 7.26 16.26
N GLY A 117 -19.64 5.94 16.38
CA GLY A 117 -20.93 5.24 16.24
C GLY A 117 -21.25 4.81 14.81
N VAL A 118 -20.37 5.11 13.85
CA VAL A 118 -20.50 4.76 12.43
C VAL A 118 -19.51 3.65 12.07
N THR A 119 -19.92 2.74 11.19
CA THR A 119 -19.09 1.67 10.63
C THR A 119 -18.89 1.88 9.13
N PHE A 120 -17.68 1.58 8.65
CA PHE A 120 -17.32 1.66 7.24
C PHE A 120 -16.72 0.33 6.79
N GLY A 121 -17.37 -0.37 5.87
CA GLY A 121 -16.91 -1.65 5.35
C GLY A 121 -16.41 -1.57 3.91
N PHE A 122 -15.34 -2.31 3.63
CA PHE A 122 -14.79 -2.55 2.30
C PHE A 122 -14.87 -4.04 1.98
N ALA A 123 -15.90 -4.45 1.22
CA ALA A 123 -16.18 -5.85 0.92
C ALA A 123 -15.11 -6.47 0.01
N SER A 124 -14.38 -5.64 -0.72
CA SER A 124 -13.16 -6.02 -1.42
C SER A 124 -12.16 -4.88 -1.30
N LEU A 125 -10.87 -5.19 -1.23
CA LEU A 125 -9.85 -4.20 -1.49
C LEU A 125 -9.87 -3.79 -2.98
N PRO A 126 -9.43 -2.56 -3.30
CA PRO A 126 -9.24 -2.14 -4.67
C PRO A 126 -8.27 -3.04 -5.44
N SER A 127 -8.35 -2.98 -6.77
CA SER A 127 -7.43 -3.73 -7.64
C SER A 127 -5.97 -3.49 -7.26
N GLY A 128 -5.17 -4.57 -7.23
CA GLY A 128 -3.75 -4.52 -6.85
C GLY A 128 -3.45 -4.58 -5.35
N TRP A 129 -4.44 -4.43 -4.47
CA TRP A 129 -4.23 -4.45 -3.01
C TRP A 129 -4.56 -5.79 -2.33
N ASN A 130 -5.37 -6.63 -2.96
CA ASN A 130 -5.66 -7.98 -2.46
C ASN A 130 -4.37 -8.79 -2.26
N ASN A 131 -4.26 -9.46 -1.12
CA ASN A 131 -3.12 -10.33 -0.78
C ASN A 131 -1.76 -9.59 -0.71
N THR A 132 -1.76 -8.31 -0.33
CA THR A 132 -0.51 -7.52 -0.21
C THR A 132 -0.29 -6.91 1.17
N ILE A 133 -1.28 -6.95 2.06
CA ILE A 133 -1.23 -6.20 3.32
C ILE A 133 -0.40 -6.95 4.35
N SER A 134 0.45 -6.21 5.06
CA SER A 134 1.33 -6.71 6.13
C SER A 134 1.20 -5.94 7.45
N SER A 135 0.72 -4.70 7.43
CA SER A 135 0.41 -3.92 8.64
C SER A 135 -0.77 -2.99 8.43
N ALA A 136 -1.45 -2.60 9.52
CA ALA A 136 -2.69 -1.84 9.45
C ALA A 136 -2.99 -1.07 10.74
N GLY A 137 -3.72 0.05 10.61
CA GLY A 137 -4.25 0.79 11.76
C GLY A 137 -5.45 1.65 11.44
N GLY A 138 -6.22 1.93 12.49
CA GLY A 138 -7.33 2.87 12.48
C GLY A 138 -6.93 4.25 13.02
N SER A 139 -7.70 5.26 12.62
CA SER A 139 -7.59 6.68 12.97
C SER A 139 -8.97 7.25 13.28
N ASN A 140 -9.06 8.45 13.87
CA ASN A 140 -10.31 9.19 14.06
C ASN A 140 -11.46 8.36 14.68
N GLY A 141 -11.17 7.72 15.82
CA GLY A 141 -12.15 6.90 16.54
C GLY A 141 -12.36 5.50 15.95
N CYS A 142 -11.60 5.11 14.92
CA CYS A 142 -11.72 3.81 14.28
C CYS A 142 -10.72 2.77 14.81
N TRP A 143 -11.19 1.55 15.00
CA TRP A 143 -10.40 0.31 14.97
C TRP A 143 -10.67 -0.42 13.65
N VAL A 144 -9.74 -1.26 13.21
CA VAL A 144 -9.87 -1.99 11.94
C VAL A 144 -9.87 -3.50 12.16
N THR A 145 -10.76 -4.21 11.45
CA THR A 145 -10.74 -5.66 11.34
C THR A 145 -10.39 -6.06 9.91
N LEU A 146 -9.42 -6.95 9.77
CA LEU A 146 -8.96 -7.48 8.49
C LEU A 146 -9.52 -8.90 8.27
N TYR A 147 -9.82 -9.24 7.02
CA TYR A 147 -10.40 -10.52 6.64
C TYR A 147 -9.66 -11.13 5.44
N THR A 148 -9.47 -12.45 5.44
CA THR A 148 -8.75 -13.14 4.36
C THR A 148 -9.58 -13.42 3.12
N GLU A 149 -10.90 -13.31 3.22
CA GLU A 149 -11.80 -13.40 2.07
C GLU A 149 -12.48 -12.07 1.80
N THR A 150 -13.01 -11.92 0.58
CA THR A 150 -13.93 -10.83 0.27
C THR A 150 -15.21 -10.97 1.09
N SER A 151 -16.00 -9.90 1.15
CA SER A 151 -17.27 -9.84 1.86
C SER A 151 -17.17 -10.24 3.33
N TYR A 152 -16.04 -9.89 3.97
CA TYR A 152 -15.81 -10.06 5.40
C TYR A 152 -15.76 -11.52 5.87
N GLY A 153 -15.37 -12.44 4.98
CA GLY A 153 -15.25 -13.87 5.27
C GLY A 153 -13.86 -14.32 5.69
N GLY A 154 -13.73 -15.60 6.03
CA GLY A 154 -12.45 -16.24 6.30
C GLY A 154 -11.86 -15.93 7.68
N SER A 155 -10.53 -16.02 7.80
CA SER A 155 -9.81 -15.69 9.03
C SER A 155 -9.81 -14.19 9.24
N ARG A 156 -9.83 -13.76 10.52
CA ARG A 156 -9.90 -12.34 10.88
C ARG A 156 -8.89 -11.93 11.95
N LEU A 157 -8.49 -10.66 11.92
CA LEU A 157 -7.65 -10.02 12.93
C LEU A 157 -8.18 -8.62 13.24
N ASN A 158 -8.27 -8.27 14.52
CA ASN A 158 -8.62 -6.92 14.98
C ASN A 158 -7.34 -6.15 15.32
N CYS A 159 -7.18 -4.95 14.75
CA CYS A 159 -6.08 -4.04 15.05
C CYS A 159 -6.58 -2.83 15.84
N THR A 160 -6.16 -2.74 17.11
CA THR A 160 -6.74 -1.84 18.11
C THR A 160 -5.66 -1.04 18.85
N PRO A 161 -5.28 0.17 18.39
CA PRO A 161 -5.59 0.78 17.09
C PRO A 161 -4.61 0.41 15.97
N TRP A 162 -3.53 -0.31 16.28
CA TRP A 162 -2.41 -0.56 15.37
C TRP A 162 -1.94 -2.01 15.43
N CYS A 163 -1.65 -2.59 14.26
CA CYS A 163 -0.88 -3.82 14.11
C CYS A 163 0.36 -3.52 13.27
N GLY A 164 1.55 -3.52 13.90
CA GLY A 164 2.82 -3.43 13.18
C GLY A 164 3.13 -4.67 12.33
N GLY A 165 2.46 -5.78 12.59
CA GLY A 165 2.45 -6.97 11.74
C GLY A 165 1.15 -7.74 11.96
N ILE A 166 0.65 -8.39 10.91
CA ILE A 166 -0.65 -9.09 10.96
C ILE A 166 -0.55 -10.62 10.97
N GLY A 167 0.66 -11.15 11.21
CA GLY A 167 0.91 -12.57 11.44
C GLY A 167 0.43 -13.46 10.30
N THR A 168 -0.45 -14.42 10.59
CA THR A 168 -0.95 -15.41 9.61
C THR A 168 -1.81 -14.80 8.49
N LEU A 169 -2.23 -13.54 8.63
CA LEU A 169 -2.97 -12.79 7.61
C LEU A 169 -2.05 -12.04 6.63
N ASN A 170 -0.73 -12.05 6.86
CA ASN A 170 0.24 -11.37 5.99
C ASN A 170 0.05 -11.81 4.53
N ASP A 171 -0.06 -10.85 3.62
CA ASP A 171 -0.27 -11.09 2.18
C ASP A 171 -1.54 -11.90 1.86
N ARG A 172 -2.58 -11.81 2.71
CA ARG A 172 -3.83 -12.57 2.52
C ARG A 172 -5.10 -11.76 2.71
N VAL A 173 -4.98 -10.50 3.09
CA VAL A 173 -6.15 -9.64 3.33
C VAL A 173 -6.84 -9.31 2.01
N LYS A 174 -8.17 -9.44 1.99
CA LYS A 174 -9.02 -9.11 0.83
C LYS A 174 -10.21 -8.22 1.16
N SER A 175 -10.60 -8.10 2.41
CA SER A 175 -11.63 -7.15 2.86
C SER A 175 -11.33 -6.65 4.28
N LEU A 176 -11.92 -5.51 4.65
CA LEU A 176 -11.74 -4.91 5.97
C LEU A 176 -12.93 -4.07 6.40
N VAL A 177 -13.02 -3.80 7.69
CA VAL A 177 -14.05 -2.94 8.27
C VAL A 177 -13.43 -2.02 9.32
N PHE A 178 -13.71 -0.73 9.23
CA PHE A 178 -13.45 0.26 10.27
C PHE A 178 -14.69 0.41 11.16
N ARG A 179 -14.50 0.31 12.47
CA ARG A 179 -15.58 0.39 13.47
C ARG A 179 -15.22 1.30 14.63
N PRO A 180 -16.21 1.77 15.41
CA PRO A 180 -15.94 2.58 16.59
C PRO A 180 -14.98 1.90 17.57
N THR A 181 -14.08 2.69 18.15
CA THR A 181 -13.19 2.23 19.22
C THR A 181 -13.99 1.56 20.34
N GLY A 182 -13.51 0.42 20.84
CA GLY A 182 -14.24 -0.37 21.83
C GLY A 182 -15.22 -1.38 21.22
N THR A 183 -15.39 -1.42 19.89
CA THR A 183 -16.22 -2.42 19.20
C THR A 183 -15.36 -3.40 18.41
N PHE A 184 -15.81 -4.65 18.33
CA PHE A 184 -15.14 -5.73 17.60
C PHE A 184 -16.07 -6.34 16.56
N GLY A 185 -15.47 -6.86 15.48
CA GLY A 185 -16.14 -7.64 14.43
C GLY A 185 -16.02 -9.13 14.63
#